data_AF-A0A8J6EL19-F1
#
_entry.id   AF-A0A8J6EL19-F1
#
_cell.length_a   1.000
_cell.length_b   1.000
_cell.length_c   1.000
_cell.angle_alpha   90.00
_cell.angle_beta   90.00
_cell.angle_gamma   90.00
#
_symmetry.space_group_name_H-M   'P 1'
#
loop_
_entity.id
_entity.type
_entity.pdbx_description
1 polymer ?
#
loop_
_entity_poly.entity_id
_entity_poly.type
_entity_poly.pdbx_seq_one_letter_code
_entity_poly.pdbx_strand_id
1 'polypeptide(L)'
;MQSAAPHCALCDVLQTLITEDGTQYRYEQLCVCAGARPRLIVEGNPYVLGIRDTDSARTFQQHLARARRVLVVGNGGIALELVYEMESCEVVWAIKDKSIGNAYFDAGAAEFLIPQLKAEKPPPPLTCKRMKYTTDRGAGWEDGRLGSALGPDWHEGMNLRAAHEISRCVHIEAECEVRRVLLHQEFMALNVSASFVHEEGKDSATSDPVEWPVYAELTSGKIFGCDLIVSATGVFPNVEPFVSGNNFTLGEDGGLKVDDHMRTSVRDVYAAGDVCTAGWTPSPHWQQMRLWTQARQMGWYAAKCMAADRLGETIEMDFCFELFAHVTKFFNYKVILLGKYNAQGLGTDHELLLRCTKGREYVKVVMQGGRMMGAVLLGETDLEETFENLILNQMDLSSFREDLLDPNVDIEDYFD
;
A
#
# COMPACT_ATOMS: atom_id res chain seq x y z
N MET A 1 -31.75 26.96 11.88
CA MET A 1 -30.72 26.37 12.75
C MET A 1 -30.70 24.87 12.50
N GLN A 2 -29.89 24.41 11.55
CA GLN A 2 -29.59 22.98 11.44
C GLN A 2 -28.70 22.63 12.63
N SER A 3 -29.17 21.76 13.52
CA SER A 3 -28.31 21.19 14.56
C SER A 3 -27.24 20.36 13.84
N ALA A 4 -25.98 20.77 13.95
CA ALA A 4 -24.88 19.92 13.55
C ALA A 4 -25.02 18.59 14.33
N ALA A 5 -25.06 17.47 13.61
CA ALA A 5 -24.93 16.17 14.24
C ALA A 5 -23.62 16.16 15.06
N PRO A 6 -23.59 15.56 16.26
CA PRO A 6 -22.35 15.49 17.01
C PRO A 6 -21.34 14.68 16.19
N HIS A 7 -20.30 15.35 15.70
CA HIS A 7 -19.16 14.65 15.10
C HIS A 7 -18.45 13.87 16.21
N CYS A 8 -17.92 12.69 15.87
CA CYS A 8 -17.03 11.97 16.79
C CYS A 8 -15.90 12.93 17.22
N ALA A 9 -15.74 13.11 18.53
CA ALA A 9 -14.84 14.12 19.08
C ALA A 9 -14.16 13.60 20.34
N LEU A 10 -12.87 13.88 20.47
CA LEU A 10 -12.12 13.70 21.70
C LEU A 10 -12.22 14.98 22.54
N CYS A 11 -12.43 14.84 23.85
CA CYS A 11 -12.25 15.93 24.81
C CYS A 11 -11.17 15.52 25.82
N ASP A 12 -9.94 16.02 25.61
CA ASP A 12 -8.78 15.72 26.45
C ASP A 12 -8.95 16.21 27.90
N VAL A 13 -9.51 17.40 28.10
CA VAL A 13 -9.75 17.99 29.43
C VAL A 13 -10.66 17.12 30.29
N LEU A 14 -11.67 16.50 29.67
CA LEU A 14 -12.64 15.65 30.36
C LEU A 14 -12.29 14.16 30.27
N GLN A 15 -11.21 13.79 29.58
CA GLN A 15 -10.84 12.41 29.26
C GLN A 15 -12.05 11.60 28.76
N THR A 16 -12.76 12.17 27.79
CA THR A 16 -14.01 11.62 27.27
C THR A 16 -13.96 11.56 25.74
N LEU A 17 -14.40 10.43 25.18
CA LEU A 17 -14.66 10.25 23.76
C LEU A 17 -16.17 10.37 23.51
N ILE A 18 -16.56 11.19 22.54
CA ILE A 18 -17.95 11.37 22.12
C ILE A 18 -18.13 10.69 20.77
N THR A 19 -19.06 9.76 20.64
CA THR A 19 -19.38 9.07 19.38
C THR A 19 -20.39 9.86 18.55
N GLU A 20 -20.57 9.49 17.28
CA GLU A 20 -21.50 10.17 16.35
C GLU A 20 -22.97 10.15 16.79
N ASP A 21 -23.36 9.18 17.62
CA ASP A 21 -24.69 9.10 18.22
C ASP A 21 -24.81 9.92 19.53
N GLY A 22 -23.75 10.64 19.91
CA GLY A 22 -23.67 11.45 21.12
C GLY A 22 -23.33 10.67 22.39
N THR A 23 -23.10 9.36 22.32
CA THR A 23 -22.69 8.57 23.49
C THR A 23 -21.31 9.01 23.97
N GLN A 24 -21.14 9.06 25.29
CA GLN A 24 -19.89 9.50 25.92
C GLN A 24 -19.21 8.33 26.63
N TYR A 25 -17.93 8.14 26.34
CA TYR A 25 -17.08 7.13 26.97
C TYR A 25 -15.95 7.82 27.71
N ARG A 26 -15.88 7.65 29.03
CA ARG A 26 -14.74 8.09 29.81
C ARG A 26 -13.60 7.10 29.65
N TYR A 27 -12.38 7.60 29.51
CA TYR A 27 -11.19 6.77 29.44
C TYR A 27 -10.17 7.19 30.49
N GLU A 28 -9.35 6.23 30.89
CA GLU A 28 -8.13 6.49 31.68
C GLU A 28 -6.89 6.44 30.78
N GLN A 29 -6.91 5.58 29.75
CA GLN A 29 -5.99 5.62 28.61
C GLN A 29 -6.80 5.34 27.34
N LEU A 30 -6.40 5.94 26.22
CA LEU A 30 -7.02 5.77 24.91
C LEU A 30 -5.95 5.44 23.87
N CYS A 31 -6.20 4.50 22.97
CA CYS A 31 -5.34 4.26 21.80
C CYS A 31 -6.11 4.54 20.51
N VAL A 32 -5.62 5.48 19.71
CA VAL A 32 -6.19 5.83 18.41
C VAL A 32 -5.62 4.91 17.34
N CYS A 33 -6.48 4.07 16.76
CA CYS A 33 -6.14 3.11 15.69
C CYS A 33 -7.02 3.32 14.45
N ALA A 34 -7.34 4.57 14.11
CA ALA A 34 -8.31 4.91 13.06
C ALA A 34 -7.81 4.67 11.61
N GLY A 35 -6.57 4.19 11.46
CA GLY A 35 -5.96 3.91 10.17
C GLY A 35 -5.85 5.15 9.27
N ALA A 36 -6.10 4.93 7.98
CA ALA A 36 -5.96 5.95 6.94
C ALA A 36 -6.97 5.68 5.81
N ARG A 37 -7.32 6.73 5.07
CA ARG A 37 -8.23 6.71 3.91
C ARG A 37 -7.47 6.87 2.58
N PRO A 38 -7.96 6.34 1.45
CA PRO A 38 -7.33 6.57 0.15
C PRO A 38 -7.18 8.05 -0.20
N ARG A 39 -6.08 8.39 -0.87
CA ARG A 39 -5.96 9.63 -1.62
C ARG A 39 -6.65 9.44 -2.97
N LEU A 40 -7.81 10.04 -3.17
CA LEU A 40 -8.49 10.00 -4.47
C LEU A 40 -7.89 11.06 -5.39
N ILE A 41 -7.70 10.71 -6.67
CA ILE A 41 -7.29 11.67 -7.70
C ILE A 41 -8.37 12.73 -7.97
N VAL A 42 -9.64 12.37 -7.76
CA VAL A 42 -10.82 13.24 -7.85
C VAL A 42 -11.83 12.78 -6.81
N GLU A 43 -12.13 13.65 -5.85
CA GLU A 43 -13.12 13.39 -4.79
C GLU A 43 -14.55 13.47 -5.36
N GLY A 44 -15.45 12.62 -4.84
CA GLY A 44 -16.88 12.64 -5.17
C GLY A 44 -17.26 12.18 -6.58
N ASN A 45 -16.30 11.74 -7.42
CA ASN A 45 -16.60 11.19 -8.74
C ASN A 45 -17.09 9.73 -8.62
N PRO A 46 -18.27 9.37 -9.17
CA PRO A 46 -18.86 8.04 -9.00
C PRO A 46 -18.09 6.90 -9.69
N TYR A 47 -17.17 7.23 -10.61
CA TYR A 47 -16.34 6.26 -11.33
C TYR A 47 -14.89 6.25 -10.84
N VAL A 48 -14.54 7.03 -9.82
CA VAL A 48 -13.22 7.03 -9.18
C VAL A 48 -13.32 6.35 -7.82
N LEU A 49 -12.59 5.25 -7.64
CA LEU A 49 -12.63 4.46 -6.42
C LEU A 49 -11.23 4.28 -5.84
N GLY A 50 -11.09 4.48 -4.54
CA GLY A 50 -9.93 4.00 -3.78
C GLY A 50 -10.24 2.66 -3.16
N ILE A 51 -9.25 1.76 -3.07
CA ILE A 51 -9.39 0.46 -2.40
C ILE A 51 -8.60 0.50 -1.09
N ARG A 52 -9.26 0.19 0.02
CA ARG A 52 -8.64 0.26 1.36
C ARG A 52 -9.20 -0.70 2.38
N ASP A 53 -10.48 -1.00 2.29
CA ASP A 53 -11.23 -1.80 3.24
C ASP A 53 -12.12 -2.84 2.52
N THR A 54 -12.78 -3.70 3.30
CA THR A 54 -13.63 -4.77 2.76
C THR A 54 -14.80 -4.26 1.91
N ASP A 55 -15.27 -3.03 2.14
CA ASP A 55 -16.43 -2.49 1.45
C ASP A 55 -16.02 -1.87 0.12
N SER A 56 -14.96 -1.07 0.11
CA SER A 56 -14.32 -0.57 -1.12
C SER A 56 -13.86 -1.72 -2.03
N ALA A 57 -13.35 -2.82 -1.48
CA ALA A 57 -13.03 -4.03 -2.25
C ALA A 57 -14.29 -4.66 -2.88
N ARG A 58 -15.40 -4.76 -2.13
CA ARG A 58 -16.68 -5.28 -2.66
C ARG A 58 -17.26 -4.36 -3.74
N THR A 59 -17.24 -3.05 -3.52
CA THR A 59 -17.66 -2.05 -4.51
C THR A 59 -16.83 -2.16 -5.78
N PHE A 60 -15.49 -2.29 -5.65
CA PHE A 60 -14.60 -2.54 -6.77
C PHE A 60 -15.00 -3.79 -7.55
N GLN A 61 -15.21 -4.92 -6.88
CA GLN A 61 -15.65 -6.16 -7.51
C GLN A 61 -16.97 -5.98 -8.29
N GLN A 62 -17.95 -5.28 -7.71
CA GLN A 62 -19.24 -5.04 -8.36
C GLN A 62 -19.11 -4.16 -9.62
N HIS A 63 -18.23 -3.16 -9.60
CA HIS A 63 -17.96 -2.30 -10.74
C HIS A 63 -17.16 -3.05 -11.83
N LEU A 64 -16.12 -3.80 -11.42
CA LEU A 64 -15.29 -4.60 -12.30
C LEU A 64 -16.11 -5.63 -13.09
N ALA A 65 -17.11 -6.24 -12.47
CA ALA A 65 -17.98 -7.22 -13.13
C ALA A 65 -18.64 -6.68 -14.42
N ARG A 66 -18.75 -5.36 -14.60
CA ARG A 66 -19.35 -4.72 -15.79
C ARG A 66 -18.34 -3.91 -16.62
N ALA A 67 -17.06 -3.92 -16.24
CA ALA A 67 -16.04 -3.07 -16.86
C ALA A 67 -15.40 -3.75 -18.06
N ARG A 68 -15.28 -3.02 -19.17
CA ARG A 68 -14.47 -3.38 -20.35
C ARG A 68 -13.05 -2.88 -20.21
N ARG A 69 -12.90 -1.65 -19.68
CA ARG A 69 -11.60 -1.02 -19.40
C ARG A 69 -11.56 -0.39 -18.02
N VAL A 70 -10.49 -0.68 -17.28
CA VAL A 70 -10.17 -0.07 -15.99
C VAL A 70 -8.89 0.73 -16.11
N LEU A 71 -8.92 1.99 -15.65
CA LEU A 71 -7.71 2.79 -15.48
C LEU A 71 -7.23 2.67 -14.02
N VAL A 72 -6.02 2.16 -13.81
CA VAL A 72 -5.36 2.16 -12.50
C VAL A 72 -4.36 3.30 -12.45
N VAL A 73 -4.44 4.14 -11.43
CA VAL A 73 -3.56 5.30 -11.25
C VAL A 73 -2.76 5.14 -9.98
N GLY A 74 -1.44 5.10 -10.11
CA GLY A 74 -0.51 4.93 -9.00
C GLY A 74 0.31 3.64 -9.11
N ASN A 75 1.39 3.56 -8.33
CA ASN A 75 2.47 2.59 -8.53
C ASN A 75 2.83 1.80 -7.26
N GLY A 76 1.91 1.79 -6.28
CA GLY A 76 2.07 1.13 -4.97
C GLY A 76 1.54 -0.31 -4.94
N GLY A 77 1.54 -0.95 -3.76
CA GLY A 77 1.22 -2.37 -3.60
C GLY A 77 -0.16 -2.75 -4.11
N ILE A 78 -1.18 -1.93 -3.79
CA ILE A 78 -2.55 -2.11 -4.30
C ILE A 78 -2.59 -2.08 -5.83
N ALA A 79 -1.84 -1.18 -6.48
CA ALA A 79 -1.81 -1.12 -7.94
C ALA A 79 -1.12 -2.36 -8.54
N LEU A 80 0.01 -2.79 -7.96
CA LEU A 80 0.74 -3.99 -8.39
C LEU A 80 -0.13 -5.24 -8.32
N GLU A 81 -0.81 -5.44 -7.19
CA GLU A 81 -1.73 -6.56 -6.98
C GLU A 81 -2.94 -6.47 -7.92
N LEU A 82 -3.61 -5.32 -8.00
CA LEU A 82 -4.80 -5.16 -8.86
C LEU A 82 -4.50 -5.40 -10.33
N VAL A 83 -3.46 -4.76 -10.85
CA VAL A 83 -3.09 -4.89 -12.27
C VAL A 83 -2.73 -6.33 -12.57
N TYR A 84 -2.07 -7.03 -11.64
CA TYR A 84 -1.78 -8.45 -11.78
C TYR A 84 -3.04 -9.32 -11.70
N GLU A 85 -3.97 -9.02 -10.79
CA GLU A 85 -5.07 -9.90 -10.44
C GLU A 85 -6.34 -9.72 -11.30
N MET A 86 -6.56 -8.55 -11.89
CA MET A 86 -7.72 -8.34 -12.77
C MET A 86 -7.68 -9.21 -14.02
N GLU A 87 -8.83 -9.77 -14.38
CA GLU A 87 -9.02 -10.61 -15.56
C GLU A 87 -10.21 -10.14 -16.41
N SER A 88 -10.21 -10.53 -17.68
CA SER A 88 -11.33 -10.29 -18.62
C SER A 88 -11.64 -8.82 -18.94
N CYS A 89 -10.69 -7.91 -18.72
CA CYS A 89 -10.79 -6.50 -19.09
C CYS A 89 -9.45 -5.95 -19.63
N GLU A 90 -9.53 -4.81 -20.32
CA GLU A 90 -8.36 -3.98 -20.61
C GLU A 90 -7.98 -3.17 -19.37
N VAL A 91 -6.69 -3.14 -19.05
CA VAL A 91 -6.14 -2.37 -17.92
C VAL A 91 -5.18 -1.34 -18.46
N VAL A 92 -5.50 -0.06 -18.27
CA VAL A 92 -4.55 1.04 -18.48
C VAL A 92 -3.94 1.36 -17.13
N TRP A 93 -2.62 1.33 -17.03
CA TRP A 93 -1.90 1.57 -15.79
C TRP A 93 -1.05 2.83 -15.93
N ALA A 94 -1.54 3.93 -15.37
CA ALA A 94 -0.86 5.22 -15.39
C ALA A 94 0.04 5.36 -14.15
N ILE A 95 1.33 5.54 -14.39
CA ILE A 95 2.35 5.70 -13.36
C ILE A 95 3.17 6.96 -13.64
N LYS A 96 3.50 7.69 -12.57
CA LYS A 96 4.36 8.89 -12.63
C LYS A 96 5.84 8.55 -12.82
N ASP A 97 6.21 7.31 -12.48
CA ASP A 97 7.58 6.84 -12.49
C ASP A 97 7.94 6.21 -13.85
N LYS A 98 9.24 6.02 -14.09
CA LYS A 98 9.75 5.36 -15.31
C LYS A 98 9.50 3.84 -15.32
N SER A 99 9.42 3.22 -14.16
CA SER A 99 9.26 1.78 -13.97
C SER A 99 8.10 1.46 -13.04
N ILE A 100 7.65 0.21 -13.05
CA ILE A 100 6.59 -0.24 -12.15
C ILE A 100 7.15 -0.54 -10.75
N GLY A 101 6.32 -0.36 -9.72
CA GLY A 101 6.62 -0.75 -8.35
C GLY A 101 7.74 0.04 -7.67
N ASN A 102 8.02 1.28 -8.06
CA ASN A 102 9.14 2.09 -7.54
C ASN A 102 9.15 2.29 -6.01
N ALA A 103 8.01 2.12 -5.34
CA ALA A 103 7.94 2.11 -3.88
C ALA A 103 8.65 0.89 -3.25
N TYR A 104 8.79 -0.20 -4.00
CA TYR A 104 9.31 -1.50 -3.54
C TYR A 104 10.55 -1.96 -4.32
N PHE A 105 10.69 -1.55 -5.58
CA PHE A 105 11.63 -2.09 -6.55
C PHE A 105 12.41 -1.00 -7.28
N ASP A 106 13.54 -1.37 -7.86
CA ASP A 106 14.20 -0.59 -8.89
C ASP A 106 13.76 -1.03 -10.30
N ALA A 107 14.33 -0.40 -11.31
CA ALA A 107 14.02 -0.71 -12.70
C ALA A 107 14.39 -2.16 -13.11
N GLY A 108 15.45 -2.75 -12.54
CA GLY A 108 15.87 -4.10 -12.88
C GLY A 108 14.90 -5.16 -12.36
N ALA A 109 14.46 -5.01 -11.11
CA ALA A 109 13.40 -5.83 -10.54
C ALA A 109 12.06 -5.63 -11.28
N ALA A 110 11.74 -4.40 -11.69
CA ALA A 110 10.56 -4.13 -12.52
C ALA A 110 10.61 -4.87 -13.87
N GLU A 111 11.73 -4.81 -14.59
CA GLU A 111 11.93 -5.54 -15.85
C GLU A 111 11.83 -7.06 -15.67
N PHE A 112 12.28 -7.59 -14.54
CA PHE A 112 12.13 -9.00 -14.19
C PHE A 112 10.65 -9.42 -14.04
N LEU A 113 9.80 -8.54 -13.49
CA LEU A 113 8.39 -8.83 -13.18
C LEU A 113 7.43 -8.57 -14.36
N ILE A 114 7.73 -7.62 -15.25
CA ILE A 114 6.86 -7.23 -16.39
C ILE A 114 6.36 -8.43 -17.22
N PRO A 115 7.18 -9.45 -17.57
CA PRO A 115 6.70 -10.60 -18.32
C PRO A 115 5.50 -11.33 -17.69
N GLN A 116 5.34 -11.26 -16.36
CA GLN A 116 4.23 -11.89 -15.64
C GLN A 116 2.87 -11.25 -15.92
N LEU A 117 2.83 -10.00 -16.40
CA LEU A 117 1.58 -9.36 -16.82
C LEU A 117 0.92 -10.06 -18.02
N LYS A 118 1.71 -10.78 -18.81
CA LYS A 118 1.25 -11.52 -20.00
C LYS A 118 1.22 -13.04 -19.81
N ALA A 119 1.79 -13.55 -18.71
CA ALA A 119 1.85 -14.97 -18.43
C ALA A 119 0.47 -15.50 -18.01
N GLU A 120 0.21 -16.78 -18.31
CA GLU A 120 -0.90 -17.50 -17.69
C GLU A 120 -0.67 -17.58 -16.19
N LYS A 121 -1.70 -17.23 -15.41
CA LYS A 121 -1.61 -17.33 -13.96
C LYS A 121 -1.62 -18.80 -13.54
N PRO A 122 -0.84 -19.18 -12.52
CA PRO A 122 -0.97 -20.50 -11.93
C PRO A 122 -2.38 -20.69 -11.33
N PRO A 123 -2.82 -21.95 -11.15
CA PRO A 123 -4.09 -22.21 -10.47
C PRO A 123 -4.09 -21.58 -9.07
N PRO A 124 -5.24 -21.06 -8.61
CA PRO A 124 -5.32 -20.42 -7.31
C PRO A 124 -4.92 -21.41 -6.20
N PRO A 125 -4.22 -20.96 -5.16
CA PRO A 125 -3.87 -21.81 -4.03
C PRO A 125 -5.12 -22.34 -3.32
N LEU A 126 -4.96 -23.44 -2.56
CA LEU A 126 -6.03 -23.98 -1.72
C LEU A 126 -6.54 -22.90 -0.76
N THR A 127 -7.86 -22.82 -0.59
CA THR A 127 -8.50 -21.82 0.25
C THR A 127 -7.93 -21.84 1.67
N CYS A 128 -7.28 -20.74 2.09
CA CYS A 128 -6.82 -20.56 3.45
C CYS A 128 -7.99 -20.11 4.35
N LYS A 129 -8.28 -20.85 5.42
CA LYS A 129 -9.27 -20.43 6.41
C LYS A 129 -8.66 -19.36 7.31
N ARG A 130 -9.14 -18.12 7.20
CA ARG A 130 -8.81 -17.04 8.14
C ARG A 130 -9.90 -16.92 9.20
N MET A 131 -9.50 -16.74 10.46
CA MET A 131 -10.45 -16.40 11.51
C MET A 131 -11.05 -15.02 11.24
N LYS A 132 -12.38 -14.94 11.20
CA LYS A 132 -13.12 -13.69 11.11
C LYS A 132 -13.78 -13.43 12.46
N TYR A 133 -13.47 -12.28 13.05
CA TYR A 133 -14.17 -11.79 14.22
C TYR A 133 -15.30 -10.88 13.75
N THR A 134 -16.50 -11.08 14.29
CA THR A 134 -17.64 -10.19 14.09
C THR A 134 -18.17 -9.80 15.46
N THR A 135 -18.52 -8.53 15.62
CA THR A 135 -19.28 -8.10 16.80
C THR A 135 -20.71 -8.63 16.70
N ASP A 136 -21.29 -9.02 17.84
CA ASP A 136 -22.72 -9.35 17.89
C ASP A 136 -23.51 -8.14 17.38
N ARG A 137 -24.29 -8.34 16.32
CA ARG A 137 -25.14 -7.29 15.74
C ARG A 137 -26.23 -6.94 16.76
N GLY A 138 -26.02 -5.87 17.53
CA GLY A 138 -27.13 -5.17 18.18
C GLY A 138 -28.11 -4.72 17.08
N ALA A 139 -29.41 -4.99 17.27
CA ALA A 139 -30.45 -4.58 16.34
C ALA A 139 -30.41 -3.05 16.14
N GLY A 140 -29.91 -2.57 15.00
CA GLY A 140 -29.83 -1.14 14.68
C GLY A 140 -28.65 -0.69 13.82
N TRP A 141 -27.70 -1.57 13.49
CA TRP A 141 -26.58 -1.21 12.59
C TRP A 141 -27.01 -1.36 11.12
N GLU A 142 -27.30 -0.25 10.45
CA GLU A 142 -27.53 -0.19 9.00
C GLU A 142 -26.23 -0.48 8.21
N ASP A 143 -26.39 -1.07 7.02
CA ASP A 143 -25.35 -1.61 6.11
C ASP A 143 -24.55 -0.51 5.38
N GLY A 144 -24.09 0.50 6.12
CA GLY A 144 -23.46 1.72 5.59
C GLY A 144 -22.22 2.20 6.34
N ARG A 145 -21.52 1.35 7.11
CA ARG A 145 -20.34 1.76 7.89
C ARG A 145 -19.09 0.95 7.56
N LEU A 146 -18.07 1.70 7.13
CA LEU A 146 -16.63 1.41 6.98
C LEU A 146 -16.20 -0.04 7.30
N GLY A 147 -15.75 -0.73 6.26
CA GLY A 147 -15.13 -2.04 6.34
C GLY A 147 -13.82 -2.02 7.12
N SER A 148 -13.36 -3.20 7.52
CA SER A 148 -12.02 -3.35 8.08
C SER A 148 -10.96 -3.12 7.01
N ALA A 149 -9.86 -2.45 7.38
CA ALA A 149 -8.73 -2.25 6.48
C ALA A 149 -8.22 -3.59 5.93
N LEU A 150 -7.85 -3.60 4.65
CA LEU A 150 -7.37 -4.78 3.96
C LEU A 150 -5.97 -5.16 4.45
N GLY A 151 -5.78 -6.46 4.70
CA GLY A 151 -4.48 -7.04 5.00
C GLY A 151 -3.82 -7.66 3.76
N PRO A 152 -2.75 -8.44 3.95
CA PRO A 152 -2.14 -9.24 2.88
C PRO A 152 -3.18 -10.15 2.22
N ASP A 153 -3.00 -10.40 0.92
CA ASP A 153 -3.84 -11.32 0.13
C ASP A 153 -5.34 -10.98 0.18
N TRP A 154 -5.68 -9.69 0.31
CA TRP A 154 -7.07 -9.23 0.44
C TRP A 154 -7.96 -9.62 -0.75
N HIS A 155 -7.35 -9.84 -1.92
CA HIS A 155 -8.03 -10.28 -3.12
C HIS A 155 -8.35 -11.79 -3.11
N GLU A 156 -7.77 -12.58 -2.19
CA GLU A 156 -8.05 -14.01 -2.10
C GLU A 156 -9.53 -14.27 -1.80
N GLY A 157 -10.16 -15.10 -2.64
CA GLY A 157 -11.58 -15.41 -2.56
C GLY A 157 -12.50 -14.37 -3.22
N MET A 158 -11.95 -13.27 -3.75
CA MET A 158 -12.69 -12.35 -4.62
C MET A 158 -12.65 -12.84 -6.07
N ASN A 159 -13.79 -12.76 -6.75
CA ASN A 159 -13.86 -12.86 -8.20
C ASN A 159 -13.45 -11.52 -8.82
N LEU A 160 -12.22 -11.41 -9.33
CA LEU A 160 -11.68 -10.23 -10.01
C LEU A 160 -11.73 -10.35 -11.54
N ARG A 161 -12.80 -10.97 -12.04
CA ARG A 161 -13.04 -11.19 -13.47
C ARG A 161 -14.18 -10.30 -13.94
N ALA A 162 -13.94 -9.49 -14.96
CA ALA A 162 -15.01 -8.78 -15.65
C ALA A 162 -15.91 -9.74 -16.44
N ALA A 163 -17.17 -9.35 -16.72
CA ALA A 163 -18.13 -10.22 -17.40
C ALA A 163 -17.88 -10.39 -18.91
N HIS A 164 -16.93 -9.66 -19.49
CA HIS A 164 -16.69 -9.69 -20.93
C HIS A 164 -15.74 -10.84 -21.32
N GLU A 165 -16.00 -11.48 -22.47
CA GLU A 165 -15.10 -12.47 -23.08
C GLU A 165 -13.93 -11.79 -23.82
N ILE A 166 -13.30 -10.81 -23.18
CA ILE A 166 -12.14 -10.11 -23.73
C ILE A 166 -10.88 -10.72 -23.11
N SER A 167 -9.84 -10.90 -23.93
CA SER A 167 -8.52 -11.28 -23.41
C SER A 167 -7.96 -10.14 -22.57
N ARG A 168 -7.46 -10.46 -21.38
CA ARG A 168 -6.77 -9.48 -20.53
C ARG A 168 -5.62 -8.82 -21.31
N CYS A 169 -5.56 -7.51 -21.27
CA CYS A 169 -4.45 -6.72 -21.82
C CYS A 169 -4.07 -5.61 -20.85
N VAL A 170 -2.78 -5.42 -20.61
CA VAL A 170 -2.26 -4.38 -19.70
C VAL A 170 -1.39 -3.41 -20.49
N HIS A 171 -1.79 -2.14 -20.49
CA HIS A 171 -1.07 -1.03 -21.12
C HIS A 171 -0.46 -0.14 -20.03
N ILE A 172 0.86 0.00 -20.01
CA ILE A 172 1.54 0.85 -19.03
C ILE A 172 1.80 2.21 -19.66
N GLU A 173 1.27 3.26 -19.05
CA GLU A 173 1.55 4.66 -19.39
C GLU A 173 2.49 5.22 -18.31
N ALA A 174 3.79 5.18 -18.60
CA ALA A 174 4.84 5.65 -17.70
C ALA A 174 5.08 7.16 -17.80
N GLU A 175 5.72 7.74 -16.78
CA GLU A 175 6.08 9.16 -16.73
C GLU A 175 4.89 10.10 -16.98
N CYS A 176 3.71 9.73 -16.48
CA CYS A 176 2.49 10.50 -16.65
C CYS A 176 1.66 10.62 -15.38
N GLU A 177 0.81 11.64 -15.34
CA GLU A 177 -0.18 11.87 -14.28
C GLU A 177 -1.55 12.09 -14.92
N VAL A 178 -2.62 11.88 -14.14
CA VAL A 178 -3.97 12.27 -14.58
C VAL A 178 -4.11 13.79 -14.44
N ARG A 179 -4.26 14.49 -15.58
CA ARG A 179 -4.47 15.93 -15.63
C ARG A 179 -5.90 16.29 -15.21
N ARG A 180 -6.89 15.54 -15.69
CA ARG A 180 -8.30 15.68 -15.30
C ARG A 180 -9.10 14.43 -15.62
N VAL A 181 -10.19 14.26 -14.90
CA VAL A 181 -11.22 13.25 -15.13
C VAL A 181 -12.49 13.95 -15.60
N LEU A 182 -13.12 13.43 -16.64
CA LEU A 182 -14.28 13.99 -17.30
C LEU A 182 -15.39 12.94 -17.34
N LEU A 183 -16.59 13.31 -16.92
CA LEU A 183 -17.78 12.53 -17.21
C LEU A 183 -18.09 12.59 -18.71
N HIS A 184 -18.84 11.60 -19.20
CA HIS A 184 -19.23 11.51 -20.61
C HIS A 184 -19.72 12.85 -21.21
N GLN A 185 -20.66 13.52 -20.53
CA GLN A 185 -21.23 14.79 -21.01
C GLN A 185 -20.19 15.92 -21.07
N GLU A 186 -19.27 15.96 -20.11
CA GLU A 186 -18.20 16.95 -20.06
C GLU A 186 -17.19 16.72 -21.19
N PHE A 187 -16.88 15.45 -21.47
CA PHE A 187 -16.02 15.07 -22.59
C PHE A 187 -16.64 15.46 -23.93
N MET A 188 -17.94 15.17 -24.15
CA MET A 188 -18.63 15.53 -25.39
C MET A 188 -18.77 17.04 -25.61
N ALA A 189 -18.84 17.83 -24.53
CA ALA A 189 -18.85 19.29 -24.62
C ALA A 189 -17.49 19.88 -25.04
N LEU A 190 -16.41 19.12 -24.87
CA LEU A 190 -15.09 19.53 -25.32
C LEU A 190 -14.93 19.17 -26.80
N ASN A 191 -14.88 20.18 -27.68
CA ASN A 191 -14.48 20.04 -29.09
C ASN A 191 -12.97 19.69 -29.21
N VAL A 192 -12.51 18.62 -28.55
CA VAL A 192 -11.09 18.28 -28.51
C VAL A 192 -10.69 17.50 -29.76
N SER A 193 -9.66 18.00 -30.45
CA SER A 193 -8.90 17.28 -31.48
C SER A 193 -7.82 16.36 -30.89
N ALA A 194 -8.06 15.78 -29.70
CA ALA A 194 -7.08 14.93 -29.02
C ALA A 194 -6.99 13.55 -29.68
N SER A 195 -5.78 12.98 -29.65
CA SER A 195 -5.52 11.60 -30.09
C SER A 195 -6.19 10.61 -29.16
N PHE A 196 -7.47 10.34 -29.42
CA PHE A 196 -8.25 9.33 -28.70
C PHE A 196 -7.67 7.95 -28.97
N VAL A 197 -7.32 7.22 -27.90
CA VAL A 197 -6.77 5.86 -28.03
C VAL A 197 -7.94 4.88 -28.13
N HIS A 198 -8.21 4.42 -29.36
CA HIS A 198 -9.19 3.37 -29.62
C HIS A 198 -8.67 2.00 -29.17
N GLU A 199 -9.58 1.07 -28.84
CA GLU A 199 -9.26 -0.33 -28.54
C GLU A 199 -8.34 -0.92 -29.65
N GLU A 200 -7.18 -1.47 -29.28
CA GLU A 200 -6.33 -2.18 -30.22
C GLU A 200 -7.07 -3.40 -30.79
N GLY A 201 -7.22 -3.47 -32.12
CA GLY A 201 -7.71 -4.67 -32.82
C GLY A 201 -9.05 -4.59 -33.54
N LYS A 202 -9.72 -3.42 -33.62
CA LYS A 202 -10.87 -3.22 -34.53
C LYS A 202 -10.51 -2.26 -35.64
N ASP A 203 -10.40 -2.79 -36.86
CA ASP A 203 -10.34 -2.00 -38.09
C ASP A 203 -11.48 -0.96 -38.09
N SER A 204 -11.10 0.28 -38.37
CA SER A 204 -11.89 1.51 -38.23
C SER A 204 -13.06 1.66 -39.21
N ALA A 205 -13.66 0.57 -39.67
CA ALA A 205 -14.61 0.60 -40.77
C ALA A 205 -16.08 0.33 -40.41
N THR A 206 -16.45 -0.24 -39.25
CA THR A 206 -17.87 -0.63 -39.01
C THR A 206 -18.41 -0.68 -37.57
N SER A 207 -17.70 -0.25 -36.53
CA SER A 207 -18.28 -0.25 -35.17
C SER A 207 -18.75 1.14 -34.74
N ASP A 208 -19.96 1.24 -34.20
CA ASP A 208 -20.46 2.42 -33.49
C ASP A 208 -19.41 2.93 -32.47
N PRO A 209 -19.29 4.26 -32.27
CA PRO A 209 -18.34 4.81 -31.32
C PRO A 209 -18.61 4.23 -29.93
N VAL A 210 -17.59 3.59 -29.35
CA VAL A 210 -17.68 3.03 -28.00
C VAL A 210 -17.80 4.18 -27.01
N GLU A 211 -18.99 4.32 -26.43
CA GLU A 211 -19.25 5.30 -25.37
C GLU A 211 -18.70 4.80 -24.04
N TRP A 212 -18.05 5.71 -23.30
CA TRP A 212 -17.53 5.46 -21.96
C TRP A 212 -18.21 6.41 -20.96
N PRO A 213 -18.48 5.94 -19.72
CA PRO A 213 -19.06 6.79 -18.69
C PRO A 213 -18.08 7.86 -18.16
N VAL A 214 -16.78 7.56 -18.18
CA VAL A 214 -15.73 8.44 -17.69
C VAL A 214 -14.50 8.42 -18.62
N TYR A 215 -13.83 9.56 -18.72
CA TYR A 215 -12.62 9.75 -19.51
C TYR A 215 -11.53 10.36 -18.63
N ALA A 216 -10.29 9.90 -18.78
CA ALA A 216 -9.13 10.47 -18.11
C ALA A 216 -8.16 11.05 -19.14
N GLU A 217 -7.82 12.33 -19.00
CA GLU A 217 -6.75 12.96 -19.77
C GLU A 217 -5.44 12.86 -18.97
N LEU A 218 -4.41 12.29 -19.59
CA LEU A 218 -3.09 12.20 -18.99
C LEU A 218 -2.23 13.42 -19.35
N THR A 219 -1.19 13.71 -18.56
CA THR A 219 -0.23 14.78 -18.85
C THR A 219 0.52 14.57 -20.17
N SER A 220 0.60 13.32 -20.65
CA SER A 220 1.11 12.96 -21.98
C SER A 220 0.22 13.45 -23.14
N GLY A 221 -0.99 13.91 -22.87
CA GLY A 221 -1.98 14.36 -23.87
C GLY A 221 -2.88 13.24 -24.39
N LYS A 222 -2.62 11.98 -24.02
CA LYS A 222 -3.52 10.85 -24.31
C LYS A 222 -4.78 10.94 -23.47
N ILE A 223 -5.90 10.51 -24.05
CA ILE A 223 -7.20 10.41 -23.35
C ILE A 223 -7.71 8.98 -23.44
N PHE A 224 -8.07 8.41 -22.29
CA PHE A 224 -8.63 7.08 -22.18
C PHE A 224 -10.07 7.15 -21.67
N GLY A 225 -11.03 6.66 -22.46
CA GLY A 225 -12.37 6.33 -21.96
C GLY A 225 -12.33 5.00 -21.20
N CYS A 226 -12.97 4.92 -20.04
CA CYS A 226 -12.97 3.76 -19.16
C CYS A 226 -14.32 3.63 -18.42
N ASP A 227 -14.59 2.43 -17.89
CA ASP A 227 -15.80 2.18 -17.08
C ASP A 227 -15.54 2.43 -15.58
N LEU A 228 -14.28 2.39 -15.17
CA LEU A 228 -13.83 2.56 -13.79
C LEU A 228 -12.41 3.12 -13.75
N ILE A 229 -12.14 4.02 -12.79
CA ILE A 229 -10.81 4.49 -12.43
C ILE A 229 -10.51 4.08 -10.99
N VAL A 230 -9.39 3.39 -10.76
CA VAL A 230 -8.90 3.06 -9.42
C VAL A 230 -7.77 4.02 -9.03
N SER A 231 -7.98 4.77 -7.94
CA SER A 231 -6.96 5.62 -7.33
C SER A 231 -6.14 4.85 -6.31
N ALA A 232 -4.91 4.52 -6.66
CA ALA A 232 -3.93 3.83 -5.81
C ALA A 232 -2.70 4.74 -5.57
N THR A 233 -2.95 6.01 -5.22
CA THR A 233 -1.93 7.08 -5.13
C THR A 233 -1.44 7.38 -3.71
N GLY A 234 -1.78 6.51 -2.75
CA GLY A 234 -1.41 6.64 -1.34
C GLY A 234 -2.64 6.85 -0.44
N VAL A 235 -2.38 7.21 0.82
CA VAL A 235 -3.42 7.36 1.85
C VAL A 235 -3.19 8.62 2.68
N PHE A 236 -4.24 9.08 3.36
CA PHE A 236 -4.21 10.13 4.38
C PHE A 236 -4.57 9.55 5.75
N PRO A 237 -3.77 9.79 6.80
CA PRO A 237 -4.10 9.41 8.17
C PRO A 237 -5.48 9.95 8.61
N ASN A 238 -6.28 9.11 9.28
CA ASN A 238 -7.63 9.48 9.74
C ASN A 238 -7.57 10.18 11.11
N VAL A 239 -7.09 11.43 11.12
CA VAL A 239 -6.84 12.18 12.36
C VAL A 239 -7.95 13.18 12.69
N GLU A 240 -8.75 13.56 11.71
CA GLU A 240 -9.74 14.64 11.79
C GLU A 240 -10.69 14.55 12.99
N PRO A 241 -11.24 13.38 13.36
CA PRO A 241 -12.14 13.26 14.51
C PRO A 241 -11.48 13.61 15.85
N PHE A 242 -10.15 13.52 15.94
CA PHE A 242 -9.41 13.66 17.20
C PHE A 242 -8.76 15.03 17.33
N VAL A 243 -8.30 15.63 16.23
CA VAL A 243 -7.52 16.87 16.25
C VAL A 243 -8.36 18.12 16.50
N SER A 244 -9.65 18.10 16.15
CA SER A 244 -10.51 19.28 16.33
C SER A 244 -10.72 19.56 17.83
N GLY A 245 -10.23 20.72 18.29
CA GLY A 245 -10.34 21.13 19.69
C GLY A 245 -9.32 20.49 20.65
N ASN A 246 -8.36 19.70 20.16
CA ASN A 246 -7.28 19.11 20.96
C ASN A 246 -5.90 19.50 20.41
N ASN A 247 -4.89 19.54 21.27
CA ASN A 247 -3.54 19.97 20.91
C ASN A 247 -2.64 18.78 20.50
N PHE A 248 -3.04 18.07 19.45
CA PHE A 248 -2.20 17.02 18.86
C PHE A 248 -1.04 17.61 18.04
N THR A 249 0.16 17.09 18.26
CA THR A 249 1.30 17.32 17.35
C THR A 249 1.17 16.37 16.17
N LEU A 250 1.24 16.91 14.95
CA LEU A 250 1.15 16.14 13.72
C LEU A 250 2.53 15.97 13.07
N GLY A 251 2.74 14.84 12.40
CA GLY A 251 3.88 14.60 11.51
C GLY A 251 3.73 15.35 10.18
N GLU A 252 4.79 15.33 9.36
CA GLU A 252 4.79 15.99 8.04
C GLU A 252 3.75 15.40 7.08
N ASP A 253 3.40 14.13 7.26
CA ASP A 253 2.37 13.40 6.50
C ASP A 253 0.95 13.57 7.06
N GLY A 254 0.79 14.38 8.11
CA GLY A 254 -0.49 14.64 8.78
C GLY A 254 -0.92 13.60 9.81
N GLY A 255 -0.10 12.58 10.08
CA GLY A 255 -0.37 11.57 11.12
C GLY A 255 -0.19 12.12 12.53
N LEU A 256 -0.84 11.50 13.52
CA LEU A 256 -0.60 11.82 14.94
C LEU A 256 0.86 11.47 15.30
N LYS A 257 1.68 12.45 15.67
CA LYS A 257 3.06 12.19 16.02
C LYS A 257 3.12 11.44 17.36
N VAL A 258 3.86 10.34 17.40
CA VAL A 258 4.02 9.50 18.60
C VAL A 258 5.48 9.36 19.02
N ASP A 259 5.75 9.23 20.32
CA ASP A 259 7.08 8.92 20.85
C ASP A 259 7.43 7.42 20.75
N ASP A 260 8.59 7.04 21.27
CA ASP A 260 9.10 5.65 21.35
C ASP A 260 8.31 4.75 22.32
N HIS A 261 7.26 5.27 22.97
CA HIS A 261 6.28 4.53 23.77
C HIS A 261 4.87 4.59 23.15
N MET A 262 4.77 4.98 21.88
CA MET A 262 3.52 5.17 21.12
C MET A 262 2.60 6.26 21.70
N ARG A 263 3.09 7.12 22.60
CA ARG A 263 2.30 8.20 23.21
C ARG A 263 2.19 9.38 22.26
N THR A 264 1.02 9.97 22.16
CA THR A 264 0.81 11.25 21.46
C THR A 264 1.19 12.43 22.36
N SER A 265 1.09 13.65 21.84
CA SER A 265 1.26 14.87 22.67
C SER A 265 0.10 15.12 23.64
N VAL A 266 -1.01 14.39 23.53
CA VAL A 266 -2.15 14.47 24.43
C VAL A 266 -2.00 13.42 25.53
N ARG A 267 -2.13 13.85 26.79
CA ARG A 267 -1.92 12.99 27.96
C ARG A 267 -2.86 11.79 27.94
N ASP A 268 -2.32 10.63 28.27
CA ASP A 268 -3.03 9.35 28.33
C ASP A 268 -3.60 8.87 26.98
N VAL A 269 -3.18 9.48 25.87
CA VAL A 269 -3.58 9.11 24.50
C VAL A 269 -2.38 8.59 23.73
N TYR A 270 -2.52 7.39 23.20
CA TYR A 270 -1.58 6.68 22.34
C TYR A 270 -2.14 6.60 20.93
N ALA A 271 -1.31 6.29 19.95
CA ALA A 271 -1.77 5.99 18.60
C ALA A 271 -0.92 4.89 17.96
N ALA A 272 -1.52 4.09 17.09
CA ALA A 272 -0.84 2.98 16.44
C ALA A 272 -1.32 2.74 15.00
N GLY A 273 -0.39 2.29 14.16
CA GLY A 273 -0.62 1.98 12.75
C GLY A 273 -0.75 3.22 11.87
N ASP A 274 -1.53 3.12 10.80
CA ASP A 274 -1.51 4.10 9.70
C ASP A 274 -2.00 5.51 10.05
N VAL A 275 -2.58 5.69 11.23
CA VAL A 275 -3.04 7.00 11.73
C VAL A 275 -1.91 7.86 12.32
N CYS A 276 -0.76 7.25 12.67
CA CYS A 276 0.28 7.91 13.46
C CYS A 276 1.66 7.88 12.79
N THR A 277 2.51 8.81 13.18
CA THR A 277 3.84 9.01 12.60
C THR A 277 4.89 8.90 13.69
N ALA A 278 5.88 8.06 13.46
CA ALA A 278 6.98 7.83 14.37
C ALA A 278 7.75 9.13 14.60
N GLY A 279 7.78 9.59 15.84
CA GLY A 279 8.40 10.85 16.24
C GLY A 279 9.75 10.70 16.94
N TRP A 280 10.19 9.46 17.17
CA TRP A 280 11.53 9.13 17.69
C TRP A 280 12.56 9.08 16.56
N THR A 281 13.84 9.04 16.93
CA THR A 281 14.93 8.83 15.97
C THR A 281 14.90 7.36 15.52
N PRO A 282 14.64 7.06 14.24
CA PRO A 282 14.58 5.68 13.77
C PRO A 282 15.95 5.02 13.81
N SER A 283 15.97 3.71 14.03
CA SER A 283 17.17 2.90 13.85
C SER A 283 17.69 3.00 12.40
N PRO A 284 19.00 2.85 12.15
CA PRO A 284 19.58 3.11 10.84
C PRO A 284 18.94 2.34 9.68
N HIS A 285 18.42 1.14 9.94
CA HIS A 285 17.84 0.23 8.93
C HIS A 285 16.33 0.11 9.02
N TRP A 286 15.68 0.90 9.90
CA TRP A 286 14.24 0.93 10.01
C TRP A 286 13.68 2.20 9.37
N GLN A 287 12.52 2.06 8.75
CA GLN A 287 11.76 3.18 8.23
C GLN A 287 10.27 2.91 8.38
N GLN A 288 9.50 3.97 8.59
CA GLN A 288 8.06 3.84 8.66
C GLN A 288 7.44 3.71 7.27
N MET A 289 6.55 2.73 7.10
CA MET A 289 5.67 2.61 5.95
C MET A 289 4.28 2.17 6.40
N ARG A 290 3.25 2.57 5.64
CA ARG A 290 1.84 2.26 5.92
C ARG A 290 1.51 0.81 5.51
N LEU A 291 2.04 -0.14 6.27
CA LEU A 291 2.00 -1.58 5.99
C LEU A 291 1.27 -2.33 7.10
N TRP A 292 0.61 -3.42 6.72
CA TRP A 292 -0.05 -4.31 7.69
C TRP A 292 0.88 -4.81 8.79
N THR A 293 2.13 -5.17 8.44
CA THR A 293 3.13 -5.65 9.40
C THR A 293 3.46 -4.60 10.45
N GLN A 294 3.69 -3.35 10.04
CA GLN A 294 3.95 -2.25 10.95
C GLN A 294 2.70 -1.89 11.78
N ALA A 295 1.51 -1.88 11.19
CA ALA A 295 0.28 -1.66 11.95
C ALA A 295 0.10 -2.70 13.07
N ARG A 296 0.42 -3.98 12.80
CA ARG A 296 0.42 -5.05 13.79
C ARG A 296 1.49 -4.82 14.88
N GLN A 297 2.73 -4.52 14.49
CA GLN A 297 3.85 -4.26 15.42
C GLN A 297 3.54 -3.07 16.35
N MET A 298 3.13 -1.93 15.77
CA MET A 298 2.76 -0.72 16.51
C MET A 298 1.59 -0.98 17.46
N GLY A 299 0.55 -1.72 17.01
CA GLY A 299 -0.60 -2.04 17.86
C GLY A 299 -0.23 -2.93 19.05
N TRP A 300 0.62 -3.94 18.84
CA TRP A 300 1.13 -4.80 19.90
C TRP A 300 1.99 -4.02 20.91
N TYR A 301 2.90 -3.20 20.40
CA TYR A 301 3.81 -2.45 21.25
C TYR A 301 3.08 -1.34 22.02
N ALA A 302 2.12 -0.63 21.40
CA ALA A 302 1.26 0.33 22.10
C ALA A 302 0.52 -0.31 23.29
N ALA A 303 0.02 -1.54 23.14
CA ALA A 303 -0.61 -2.26 24.24
C ALA A 303 0.38 -2.56 25.38
N LYS A 304 1.61 -2.96 25.07
CA LYS A 304 2.67 -3.15 26.07
C LYS A 304 3.00 -1.84 26.80
N CYS A 305 3.18 -0.73 26.07
CA CYS A 305 3.46 0.58 26.65
C CYS A 305 2.32 1.06 27.56
N MET A 306 1.07 0.91 27.12
CA MET A 306 -0.10 1.25 27.94
C MET A 306 -0.13 0.45 29.25
N ALA A 307 0.14 -0.86 29.19
CA ALA A 307 0.18 -1.73 30.36
C ALA A 307 1.34 -1.35 31.33
N ALA A 308 2.54 -1.13 30.79
CA ALA A 308 3.70 -0.69 31.57
C ALA A 308 3.42 0.64 32.29
N ASP A 309 2.83 1.61 31.60
CA ASP A 309 2.48 2.91 32.18
C ASP A 309 1.47 2.80 33.33
N ARG A 310 0.54 1.83 33.26
CA ARG A 310 -0.38 1.53 34.37
C ARG A 310 0.27 0.91 35.57
N LEU A 311 1.26 0.06 35.34
CA LEU A 311 1.99 -0.65 36.38
C LEU A 311 3.13 0.21 36.96
N GLY A 312 3.45 1.34 36.34
CA GLY A 312 4.62 2.15 36.68
C GLY A 312 5.93 1.45 36.31
N GLU A 313 5.89 0.57 35.32
CA GLU A 313 7.03 -0.19 34.82
C GLU A 313 7.71 0.55 33.66
N THR A 314 9.02 0.36 33.53
CA THR A 314 9.78 0.84 32.37
C THR A 314 9.83 -0.24 31.30
N ILE A 315 9.64 0.14 30.04
CA ILE A 315 9.76 -0.75 28.89
C ILE A 315 10.71 -0.13 27.86
N GLU A 316 11.54 -0.96 27.24
CA GLU A 316 12.39 -0.55 26.12
C GLU A 316 11.66 -0.78 24.79
N MET A 317 12.08 -0.04 23.77
CA MET A 317 11.53 -0.19 22.43
C MET A 317 11.74 -1.61 21.89
N ASP A 318 10.69 -2.16 21.30
CA ASP A 318 10.71 -3.52 20.77
C ASP A 318 11.69 -3.63 19.60
N PHE A 319 12.42 -4.74 19.52
CA PHE A 319 13.41 -5.02 18.48
C PHE A 319 12.81 -4.97 17.06
N CYS A 320 11.49 -5.13 16.92
CA CYS A 320 10.81 -4.99 15.63
C CYS A 320 10.92 -3.60 14.99
N PHE A 321 11.43 -2.59 15.70
CA PHE A 321 11.71 -1.25 15.20
C PHE A 321 13.19 -1.01 14.81
N GLU A 322 14.04 -2.05 14.84
CA GLU A 322 15.46 -1.95 14.45
C GLU A 322 15.70 -2.15 12.94
N LEU A 323 14.90 -3.00 12.30
CA LEU A 323 15.01 -3.36 10.88
C LEU A 323 13.67 -3.19 10.17
N PHE A 324 13.69 -2.56 9.00
CA PHE A 324 12.58 -2.63 8.07
C PHE A 324 12.54 -4.02 7.43
N ALA A 325 11.48 -4.78 7.69
CA ALA A 325 11.21 -6.05 7.03
C ALA A 325 9.78 -6.07 6.48
N HIS A 326 9.66 -6.35 5.19
CA HIS A 326 8.36 -6.51 4.53
C HIS A 326 8.34 -7.75 3.66
N VAL A 327 7.40 -8.64 3.96
CA VAL A 327 7.12 -9.84 3.17
C VAL A 327 5.76 -9.66 2.52
N THR A 328 5.70 -9.82 1.20
CA THR A 328 4.47 -9.75 0.42
C THR A 328 4.59 -10.64 -0.81
N LYS A 329 3.58 -10.61 -1.68
CA LYS A 329 3.56 -11.34 -2.94
C LYS A 329 3.13 -10.41 -4.07
N PHE A 330 3.98 -10.26 -5.08
CA PHE A 330 3.63 -9.53 -6.31
C PHE A 330 3.93 -10.39 -7.52
N PHE A 331 3.01 -10.40 -8.50
CA PHE A 331 3.17 -11.17 -9.74
C PHE A 331 3.46 -12.66 -9.51
N ASN A 332 2.90 -13.21 -8.44
CA ASN A 332 3.14 -14.56 -7.94
C ASN A 332 4.57 -14.88 -7.44
N TYR A 333 5.44 -13.89 -7.32
CA TYR A 333 6.72 -14.02 -6.61
C TYR A 333 6.54 -13.67 -5.14
N LYS A 334 7.14 -14.47 -4.25
CA LYS A 334 7.48 -14.04 -2.89
C LYS A 334 8.38 -12.81 -3.01
N VAL A 335 8.06 -11.76 -2.28
CA VAL A 335 8.79 -10.49 -2.27
C VAL A 335 9.21 -10.21 -0.85
N ILE A 336 10.51 -10.09 -0.62
CA ILE A 336 11.07 -9.71 0.68
C ILE A 336 11.93 -8.47 0.51
N LEU A 337 11.67 -7.47 1.35
CA LEU A 337 12.37 -6.20 1.39
C LEU A 337 12.96 -6.02 2.78
N LEU A 338 14.27 -5.84 2.84
CA LEU A 338 15.02 -5.71 4.09
C LEU A 338 15.80 -4.40 4.12
N GLY A 339 15.78 -3.73 5.27
CA GLY A 339 16.56 -2.53 5.54
C GLY A 339 16.35 -1.43 4.50
N LYS A 340 17.46 -0.83 4.06
CA LYS A 340 17.52 0.16 2.98
C LYS A 340 17.52 -0.51 1.60
N TYR A 341 16.50 -1.30 1.30
CA TYR A 341 16.39 -2.13 0.09
C TYR A 341 16.49 -1.36 -1.24
N ASN A 342 16.21 -0.05 -1.26
CA ASN A 342 16.40 0.85 -2.41
C ASN A 342 17.42 1.95 -2.10
N ALA A 343 18.41 1.67 -1.24
CA ALA A 343 19.42 2.64 -0.79
C ALA A 343 18.80 3.93 -0.21
N GLN A 344 17.65 3.79 0.47
CA GLN A 344 16.90 4.94 0.98
C GLN A 344 17.73 5.74 1.99
N GLY A 345 17.87 7.04 1.72
CA GLY A 345 18.66 7.94 2.56
C GLY A 345 20.16 7.63 2.57
N LEU A 346 20.65 6.79 1.65
CA LEU A 346 22.08 6.64 1.40
C LEU A 346 22.55 7.70 0.41
N GLY A 347 23.83 8.07 0.51
CA GLY A 347 24.50 8.91 -0.47
C GLY A 347 24.78 8.14 -1.77
N THR A 348 25.60 8.71 -2.64
CA THR A 348 26.04 8.04 -3.87
C THR A 348 27.14 7.00 -3.64
N ASP A 349 27.62 6.87 -2.41
CA ASP A 349 28.69 6.00 -1.95
C ASP A 349 28.17 4.61 -1.53
N HIS A 350 27.27 4.03 -2.33
CA HIS A 350 26.77 2.68 -2.14
C HIS A 350 27.04 1.82 -3.37
N GLU A 351 27.11 0.51 -3.16
CA GLU A 351 27.31 -0.49 -4.20
C GLU A 351 26.08 -1.40 -4.27
N LEU A 352 25.73 -1.82 -5.48
CA LEU A 352 24.62 -2.74 -5.72
C LEU A 352 25.17 -4.06 -6.25
N LEU A 353 24.92 -5.15 -5.52
CA LEU A 353 25.21 -6.50 -5.98
C LEU A 353 23.92 -7.13 -6.49
N LEU A 354 23.98 -7.83 -7.62
CA LEU A 354 22.83 -8.37 -8.31
C LEU A 354 23.05 -9.82 -8.73
N ARG A 355 22.09 -10.69 -8.39
CA ARG A 355 21.96 -12.04 -8.93
C ARG A 355 20.57 -12.20 -9.52
N CYS A 356 20.47 -12.64 -10.76
CA CYS A 356 19.20 -12.80 -11.45
C CYS A 356 19.19 -14.11 -12.22
N THR A 357 18.25 -14.98 -11.86
CA THR A 357 17.91 -16.16 -12.64
C THR A 357 16.54 -15.93 -13.26
N LYS A 358 16.52 -15.59 -14.55
CA LYS A 358 15.31 -15.19 -15.27
C LYS A 358 14.14 -16.16 -15.04
N GLY A 359 13.01 -15.62 -14.56
CA GLY A 359 11.80 -16.40 -14.30
C GLY A 359 11.84 -17.29 -13.07
N ARG A 360 12.87 -17.16 -12.21
CA ARG A 360 12.99 -17.91 -10.96
C ARG A 360 13.22 -17.01 -9.77
N GLU A 361 14.28 -16.22 -9.80
CA GLU A 361 14.64 -15.35 -8.69
C GLU A 361 15.38 -14.10 -9.15
N TYR A 362 15.27 -13.06 -8.32
CA TYR A 362 16.04 -11.83 -8.43
C TYR A 362 16.47 -11.41 -7.02
N VAL A 363 17.77 -11.27 -6.82
CA VAL A 363 18.40 -10.89 -5.57
C VAL A 363 19.18 -9.61 -5.81
N LYS A 364 18.88 -8.58 -5.02
CA LYS A 364 19.65 -7.36 -4.95
C LYS A 364 20.08 -7.10 -3.53
N VAL A 365 21.35 -6.71 -3.38
CA VAL A 365 21.94 -6.28 -2.11
C VAL A 365 22.46 -4.87 -2.24
N VAL A 366 22.15 -4.03 -1.26
CA VAL A 366 22.67 -2.67 -1.11
C VAL A 366 23.80 -2.70 -0.09
N MET A 367 25.00 -2.34 -0.52
CA MET A 367 26.22 -2.31 0.29
C MET A 367 26.68 -0.87 0.51
N GLN A 368 27.19 -0.55 1.71
CA GLN A 368 27.88 0.71 1.98
C GLN A 368 29.01 0.47 2.97
N GLY A 369 30.22 0.94 2.64
CA GLY A 369 31.38 0.81 3.53
C GLY A 369 31.70 -0.63 3.92
N GLY A 370 31.49 -1.58 3.00
CA GLY A 370 31.70 -3.02 3.25
C GLY A 370 30.56 -3.71 4.01
N ARG A 371 29.49 -3.02 4.39
CA ARG A 371 28.38 -3.59 5.17
C ARG A 371 27.10 -3.68 4.36
N MET A 372 26.26 -4.67 4.67
CA MET A 372 24.93 -4.80 4.09
C MET A 372 23.98 -3.79 4.73
N MET A 373 23.30 -3.02 3.89
CA MET A 373 22.36 -1.98 4.29
C MET A 373 20.91 -2.36 3.99
N GLY A 374 20.68 -3.23 3.01
CA GLY A 374 19.35 -3.68 2.63
C GLY A 374 19.36 -4.67 1.47
N ALA A 375 18.22 -5.29 1.22
CA ALA A 375 18.07 -6.27 0.16
C ALA A 375 16.66 -6.30 -0.44
N VAL A 376 16.58 -6.69 -1.71
CA VAL A 376 15.33 -7.08 -2.40
C VAL A 376 15.48 -8.52 -2.84
N LEU A 377 14.59 -9.39 -2.38
CA LEU A 377 14.58 -10.82 -2.69
C LEU A 377 13.25 -11.17 -3.36
N LEU A 378 13.31 -11.59 -4.61
CA LEU A 378 12.15 -12.02 -5.39
C LEU A 378 12.26 -13.51 -5.69
N GLY A 379 11.19 -14.26 -5.42
CA GLY A 379 11.16 -15.72 -5.57
C GLY A 379 11.61 -16.44 -4.31
N GLU A 380 11.81 -17.75 -4.43
CA GLU A 380 12.40 -18.55 -3.35
C GLU A 380 13.91 -18.40 -3.44
N THR A 381 14.47 -17.61 -2.52
CA THR A 381 15.90 -17.27 -2.51
C THR A 381 16.68 -17.95 -1.40
N ASP A 382 15.98 -18.34 -0.32
CA ASP A 382 16.53 -18.92 0.91
C ASP A 382 17.59 -18.03 1.59
N LEU A 383 17.63 -16.73 1.29
CA LEU A 383 18.66 -15.78 1.80
C LEU A 383 18.16 -14.85 2.91
N GLU A 384 16.92 -15.03 3.35
CA GLU A 384 16.15 -13.95 3.97
C GLU A 384 16.55 -13.73 5.42
N GLU A 385 16.70 -14.82 6.17
CA GLU A 385 17.21 -14.82 7.54
C GLU A 385 18.68 -14.38 7.57
N THR A 386 19.49 -14.93 6.67
CA THR A 386 20.92 -14.60 6.57
C THR A 386 21.15 -13.12 6.29
N PHE A 387 20.39 -12.53 5.35
CA PHE A 387 20.52 -11.11 5.03
C PHE A 387 19.97 -10.22 6.15
N GLU A 388 18.89 -10.62 6.83
CA GLU A 388 18.41 -9.95 8.03
C GLU A 388 19.50 -9.89 9.11
N ASN A 389 20.14 -11.02 9.39
CA ASN A 389 21.23 -11.11 10.36
C ASN A 389 22.45 -10.26 9.96
N LEU A 390 22.84 -10.28 8.68
CA LEU A 390 23.96 -9.47 8.18
C LEU A 390 23.70 -7.96 8.30
N ILE A 391 22.48 -7.52 8.06
CA ILE A 391 22.07 -6.12 8.25
C ILE A 391 22.07 -5.76 9.73
N LEU A 392 21.52 -6.59 10.61
CA LEU A 392 21.44 -6.31 12.03
C LEU A 392 22.82 -6.32 12.71
N ASN A 393 23.64 -7.33 12.43
CA ASN A 393 24.97 -7.49 13.00
C ASN A 393 25.99 -6.52 12.40
N GLN A 394 25.66 -5.87 11.27
CA GLN A 394 26.54 -4.94 10.58
C GLN A 394 27.92 -5.56 10.33
N MET A 395 27.99 -6.78 9.80
CA MET A 395 29.26 -7.46 9.55
C MET A 395 30.03 -6.78 8.40
N ASP A 396 31.37 -6.79 8.46
CA ASP A 396 32.21 -6.32 7.35
C ASP A 396 32.37 -7.45 6.33
N LEU A 397 31.82 -7.24 5.14
CA LEU A 397 31.75 -8.19 4.04
C LEU A 397 32.72 -7.85 2.90
N SER A 398 33.66 -6.92 3.13
CA SER A 398 34.61 -6.45 2.10
C SER A 398 35.45 -7.57 1.48
N SER A 399 35.67 -8.67 2.21
CA SER A 399 36.41 -9.84 1.73
C SER A 399 35.66 -10.66 0.69
N PHE A 400 34.32 -10.62 0.68
CA PHE A 400 33.49 -11.49 -0.15
C PHE A 400 33.15 -10.88 -1.51
N ARG A 401 33.08 -9.55 -1.62
CA ARG A 401 32.82 -8.83 -2.89
C ARG A 401 31.62 -9.44 -3.65
N GLU A 402 31.83 -9.85 -4.90
CA GLU A 402 30.80 -10.45 -5.78
C GLU A 402 30.46 -11.89 -5.39
N ASP A 403 31.35 -12.60 -4.70
CA ASP A 403 31.14 -13.99 -4.26
C ASP A 403 30.03 -14.10 -3.21
N LEU A 404 29.63 -12.97 -2.59
CA LEU A 404 28.49 -12.87 -1.67
C LEU A 404 27.18 -13.40 -2.28
N LEU A 405 27.05 -13.32 -3.60
CA LEU A 405 25.87 -13.79 -4.33
C LEU A 405 26.14 -15.04 -5.19
N ASP A 406 27.32 -15.66 -5.10
CA ASP A 406 27.58 -16.91 -5.83
C ASP A 406 26.65 -18.02 -5.30
N PRO A 407 25.76 -18.60 -6.13
CA PRO A 407 24.84 -19.64 -5.68
C PRO A 407 25.54 -20.96 -5.31
N ASN A 408 26.83 -21.12 -5.61
CA ASN A 408 27.61 -22.30 -5.21
C ASN A 408 28.31 -22.11 -3.85
N VAL A 409 28.22 -20.92 -3.27
CA VAL A 409 28.79 -20.58 -1.97
C VAL A 409 27.63 -20.54 -0.99
N ASP A 410 27.63 -21.46 -0.02
CA ASP A 410 26.70 -21.34 1.09
C ASP A 410 27.17 -20.23 2.00
N ILE A 411 26.44 -19.12 1.98
CA ILE A 411 26.81 -17.94 2.75
C ILE A 411 26.59 -18.17 4.25
N GLU A 412 25.71 -19.09 4.63
CA GLU A 412 25.42 -19.43 6.04
C GLU A 412 26.64 -20.08 6.71
N ASP A 413 27.35 -20.95 5.98
CA ASP A 413 28.57 -21.62 6.44
C ASP A 413 29.70 -20.64 6.88
N TYR A 414 29.66 -19.38 6.44
CA TYR A 414 30.65 -18.37 6.83
C TYR A 414 30.32 -17.65 8.13
N PHE A 415 29.07 -17.78 8.60
CA PHE A 415 28.53 -16.96 9.69
C PHE A 415 28.00 -17.78 10.88
N ASP A 416 27.95 -19.10 10.76
CA ASP A 416 27.94 -20.05 11.88
C ASP A 416 29.30 -20.10 12.63
#